data_AF-A0A832CPR3-F1
#
_entry.id   AF-A0A832CPR3-F1
#
_cell.length_a   1.000
_cell.length_b   1.000
_cell.length_c   1.000
_cell.angle_alpha   90.00
_cell.angle_beta   90.00
_cell.angle_gamma   90.00
#
_symmetry.space_group_name_H-M   'P 1'
#
loop_
_entity.id
_entity.type
_entity.pdbx_description
1 polymer ?
#
loop_
_entity_poly.entity_id
_entity_poly.type
_entity_poly.pdbx_seq_one_letter_code
_entity_poly.pdbx_strand_id
1 'polypeptide(L)'
;MKICYFGTYEKDYSRNVIFIKALRAVGVEVVEINEEVKEDDSKKYGKISSLVKLALKFFFAYLKLFVRLLLLKKVDGIFIGYPSHLDVIFFYPLIKLKGQKIFFNPLVSLYDTFVIDRKLFKEKSLISKIIFYIDKFAFSLSDIIFIDTVGR
;
A
#
# COMPACT_ATOMS: atom_id res chain seq x y z
N MET A 1 -15.11 -4.71 -17.15
CA MET A 1 -13.79 -4.27 -16.63
C MET A 1 -13.47 -5.11 -15.41
N LYS A 2 -12.21 -5.56 -15.29
CA LYS A 2 -11.72 -6.39 -14.19
C LYS A 2 -10.51 -5.74 -13.54
N ILE A 3 -10.58 -5.49 -12.24
CA ILE A 3 -9.51 -4.87 -11.45
C ILE A 3 -9.05 -5.87 -10.39
N CYS A 4 -7.74 -5.93 -10.17
CA CYS A 4 -7.18 -6.65 -9.03
C CYS A 4 -6.88 -5.66 -7.90
N TYR A 5 -7.57 -5.79 -6.78
CA TYR A 5 -7.32 -5.04 -5.56
C TYR A 5 -6.24 -5.77 -4.75
N PHE A 6 -5.07 -5.16 -4.61
CA PHE A 6 -3.81 -5.83 -4.32
C PHE A 6 -3.04 -5.19 -3.17
N GLY A 7 -2.30 -6.00 -2.42
CA GLY A 7 -1.28 -5.54 -1.48
C GLY A 7 -1.44 -6.10 -0.07
N THR A 8 -0.76 -5.47 0.88
CA THR A 8 -0.77 -5.76 2.31
C THR A 8 -1.79 -4.92 3.08
N TYR A 9 -2.66 -4.21 2.35
CA TYR A 9 -3.69 -3.33 2.88
C TYR A 9 -4.57 -3.97 3.95
N GLU A 10 -5.12 -3.14 4.83
CA GLU A 10 -6.02 -3.58 5.88
C GLU A 10 -7.43 -3.81 5.33
N LYS A 11 -7.94 -5.04 5.36
CA LYS A 11 -9.22 -5.40 4.71
C LYS A 11 -10.40 -4.65 5.29
N ASP A 12 -10.38 -4.47 6.61
CA ASP A 12 -11.47 -3.87 7.36
C ASP A 12 -11.36 -2.34 7.43
N TYR A 13 -10.29 -1.76 6.86
CA TYR A 13 -10.12 -0.31 6.83
C TYR A 13 -11.18 0.31 5.93
N SER A 14 -11.97 1.25 6.48
CA SER A 14 -13.16 1.81 5.82
C SER A 14 -12.90 2.28 4.40
N ARG A 15 -11.72 2.87 4.13
CA ARG A 15 -11.33 3.32 2.79
C ARG A 15 -11.29 2.17 1.78
N ASN A 16 -10.71 1.02 2.13
CA ASN A 16 -10.62 -0.12 1.22
C ASN A 16 -11.99 -0.73 0.97
N VAL A 17 -12.77 -0.91 2.04
CA VAL A 17 -14.14 -1.42 1.97
C VAL A 17 -15.00 -0.55 1.06
N ILE A 18 -14.93 0.78 1.22
CA ILE A 18 -15.70 1.73 0.41
C ILE A 18 -15.28 1.66 -1.06
N PHE A 19 -13.97 1.67 -1.35
CA PHE A 19 -13.50 1.63 -2.74
C PHE A 19 -13.85 0.32 -3.45
N ILE A 20 -13.68 -0.83 -2.78
CA ILE A 20 -14.06 -2.13 -3.34
C ILE A 20 -15.57 -2.17 -3.62
N LYS A 21 -16.39 -1.70 -2.67
CA LYS A 21 -17.85 -1.62 -2.86
C LYS A 21 -18.23 -0.68 -4.00
N ALA A 22 -17.61 0.49 -4.09
CA ALA A 22 -17.87 1.46 -5.16
C ALA A 22 -17.52 0.92 -6.54
N LEU A 23 -16.36 0.26 -6.68
CA LEU A 23 -15.96 -0.42 -7.92
C LEU A 23 -16.99 -1.49 -8.32
N ARG A 24 -17.39 -2.35 -7.38
CA ARG A 24 -18.40 -3.39 -7.62
C ARG A 24 -19.77 -2.78 -8.01
N ALA A 25 -20.16 -1.68 -7.38
CA ALA A 25 -21.44 -1.01 -7.63
C ALA A 25 -21.58 -0.45 -9.06
N VAL A 26 -20.46 -0.09 -9.70
CA VAL A 26 -20.45 0.36 -11.10
C VAL A 26 -20.14 -0.76 -12.09
N GLY A 27 -20.28 -2.03 -11.67
CA GLY A 27 -20.13 -3.21 -12.53
C GLY A 27 -18.69 -3.66 -12.78
N VAL A 28 -17.71 -3.20 -11.99
CA VAL A 28 -16.33 -3.69 -12.07
C VAL A 28 -16.20 -5.03 -11.36
N GLU A 29 -15.64 -6.02 -12.03
CA GLU A 29 -15.23 -7.27 -11.39
C GLU A 29 -13.97 -7.01 -10.55
N VAL A 30 -14.08 -7.12 -9.23
CA VAL A 30 -12.95 -6.90 -8.31
C VAL A 30 -12.45 -8.23 -7.77
N VAL A 31 -11.24 -8.61 -8.17
CA VAL A 31 -10.49 -9.74 -7.60
C VAL A 31 -9.58 -9.19 -6.51
N GLU A 32 -9.60 -9.80 -5.33
CA GLU A 32 -8.78 -9.36 -4.20
C GLU A 32 -7.58 -10.30 -4.02
N ILE A 33 -6.37 -9.76 -4.03
CA ILE A 33 -5.13 -10.45 -3.68
C ILE A 33 -4.50 -9.70 -2.51
N ASN A 34 -4.77 -10.18 -1.31
CA ASN A 34 -4.37 -9.51 -0.08
C ASN A 34 -3.63 -10.45 0.87
N GLU A 35 -2.56 -9.94 1.47
CA GLU A 35 -1.86 -10.56 2.60
C GLU A 35 -1.69 -9.47 3.68
N GLU A 36 -2.72 -9.31 4.49
CA GLU A 36 -2.79 -8.27 5.52
C GLU A 36 -1.65 -8.38 6.54
N VAL A 37 -0.90 -7.29 6.72
CA VAL A 37 0.15 -7.20 7.73
C VAL A 37 -0.29 -6.25 8.83
N LYS A 38 -0.92 -6.79 9.88
CA LYS A 38 -1.27 -6.02 11.09
C LYS A 38 -0.11 -5.99 12.08
N GLU A 39 0.06 -4.83 12.71
CA GLU A 39 0.89 -4.67 13.89
C GLU A 39 0.04 -5.04 15.12
N ASP A 40 0.36 -6.16 15.77
CA ASP A 40 -0.50 -6.76 16.80
C ASP A 40 -0.58 -5.95 18.12
N ASP A 41 0.22 -4.89 18.28
CA ASP A 41 0.27 -4.10 19.50
C ASP A 41 0.98 -2.75 19.30
N SER A 42 0.20 -1.67 19.24
CA SER A 42 0.72 -0.28 19.23
C SER A 42 1.46 0.11 20.53
N LYS A 43 1.47 -0.75 21.54
CA LYS A 43 2.18 -0.55 22.82
C LYS A 43 3.62 -1.10 22.83
N LYS A 44 4.10 -1.72 21.74
CA LYS A 44 5.43 -2.38 21.67
C LYS A 44 6.46 -1.66 20.81
N TYR A 45 6.19 -0.42 20.38
CA TYR A 45 7.19 0.44 19.74
C TYR A 45 8.42 0.56 20.65
N GLY A 46 9.53 -0.07 20.26
CA GLY A 46 10.80 0.02 20.98
C GLY A 46 11.52 -1.31 21.22
N LYS A 47 10.85 -2.48 21.07
CA LYS A 47 11.53 -3.79 21.16
C LYS A 47 11.99 -4.27 19.79
N ILE A 48 13.29 -4.51 19.62
CA ILE A 48 13.90 -5.10 18.40
C ILE A 48 13.19 -6.38 17.97
N SER A 49 12.76 -7.22 18.91
CA SER A 49 12.02 -8.46 18.58
C SER A 49 10.68 -8.22 17.91
N SER A 50 10.00 -7.10 18.18
CA SER A 50 8.76 -6.72 17.49
C SER A 50 9.03 -6.30 16.05
N LEU A 51 10.13 -5.55 15.81
CA LEU A 51 10.56 -5.13 14.48
C LEU A 51 10.95 -6.33 13.61
N VAL A 52 11.70 -7.28 14.17
CA VAL A 52 12.07 -8.51 13.45
C VAL A 52 10.82 -9.32 13.10
N LYS A 53 9.85 -9.45 14.01
CA LYS A 53 8.58 -10.13 13.72
C LYS A 53 7.80 -9.43 12.61
N LEU A 54 7.70 -8.11 12.66
CA LEU A 54 7.03 -7.32 11.62
C LEU A 54 7.72 -7.49 10.27
N ALA A 55 9.06 -7.42 10.24
CA ALA A 55 9.85 -7.62 9.02
C ALA A 55 9.64 -9.03 8.44
N LEU A 56 9.59 -10.07 9.27
CA LEU A 56 9.29 -11.44 8.83
C LEU A 56 7.86 -11.54 8.28
N LYS A 57 6.87 -10.93 8.94
CA LYS A 57 5.48 -10.88 8.41
C LYS A 57 5.45 -10.25 7.02
N PHE A 58 6.09 -9.09 6.85
CA PHE A 58 6.21 -8.45 5.54
C PHE A 58 6.93 -9.32 4.52
N PHE A 59 8.03 -9.96 4.90
CA PHE A 59 8.78 -10.85 4.00
C PHE A 59 7.91 -12.00 3.46
N PHE A 60 7.21 -12.72 4.34
CA PHE A 60 6.33 -13.81 3.92
C PHE A 60 5.09 -13.31 3.15
N ALA A 61 4.52 -12.18 3.55
CA ALA A 61 3.41 -11.55 2.82
C ALA A 61 3.84 -11.20 1.39
N TYR A 62 5.01 -10.56 1.23
CA TYR A 62 5.53 -10.16 -0.06
C TYR A 62 5.87 -11.36 -0.94
N LEU A 63 6.43 -12.43 -0.38
CA LEU A 63 6.69 -13.66 -1.13
C LEU A 63 5.39 -14.26 -1.69
N LYS A 64 4.35 -14.35 -0.86
CA LYS A 64 3.03 -14.85 -1.31
C LYS A 64 2.38 -13.93 -2.33
N LEU A 65 2.38 -12.63 -2.09
CA LEU A 65 1.84 -11.63 -3.00
C LEU A 65 2.57 -11.65 -4.36
N PHE A 66 3.89 -11.80 -4.34
CA PHE A 66 4.71 -11.91 -5.55
C PHE A 66 4.31 -13.11 -6.39
N VAL A 67 4.21 -14.30 -5.78
CA VAL A 67 3.76 -15.52 -6.48
C VAL A 67 2.34 -15.36 -7.02
N ARG A 68 1.41 -14.82 -6.21
CA ARG A 68 0.02 -14.59 -6.66
C ARG A 68 -0.08 -13.57 -7.79
N LEU A 69 0.75 -12.53 -7.79
CA LEU A 69 0.80 -11.53 -8.85
C LEU A 69 1.40 -12.10 -10.15
N LEU A 70 2.39 -12.98 -10.05
CA LEU A 70 2.91 -13.73 -11.20
C LEU A 70 1.81 -14.57 -11.85
N LEU A 71 1.08 -15.35 -11.03
CA LEU A 71 0.01 -16.24 -11.47
C LEU A 71 -1.29 -15.51 -11.86
N LEU A 72 -1.40 -14.21 -11.56
CA LEU A 72 -2.57 -13.42 -11.89
C LEU A 72 -2.78 -13.39 -13.41
N LYS A 73 -3.95 -13.88 -13.83
CA LYS A 73 -4.46 -13.74 -15.20
C LYS A 73 -4.65 -12.27 -15.55
N LYS A 74 -4.71 -11.95 -16.85
CA LYS A 74 -4.86 -10.57 -17.34
C LYS A 74 -6.05 -9.87 -16.67
N VAL A 75 -5.77 -8.69 -16.12
CA VAL A 75 -6.76 -7.73 -15.61
C VAL A 75 -6.56 -6.41 -16.36
N ASP A 76 -7.45 -5.43 -16.13
CA ASP A 76 -7.38 -4.11 -16.75
C ASP A 76 -6.54 -3.12 -15.91
N GLY A 77 -6.31 -3.46 -14.64
CA GLY A 77 -5.32 -2.80 -13.81
C GLY A 77 -5.25 -3.31 -12.37
N ILE A 78 -4.26 -2.80 -11.64
CA ILE A 78 -3.95 -3.16 -10.26
C ILE A 78 -4.26 -1.96 -9.37
N PHE A 79 -5.14 -2.16 -8.41
CA PHE A 79 -5.51 -1.17 -7.41
C PHE A 79 -4.84 -1.50 -6.08
N ILE A 80 -3.91 -0.66 -5.65
CA ILE A 80 -3.13 -0.89 -4.43
C ILE A 80 -3.85 -0.19 -3.26
N GLY A 81 -4.31 -1.00 -2.29
CA GLY A 81 -5.16 -0.57 -1.17
C GLY A 81 -4.43 0.26 -0.11
N TYR A 82 -5.05 0.62 1.00
CA TYR A 82 -4.43 1.42 2.08
C TYR A 82 -4.22 0.62 3.38
N PRO A 83 -3.12 0.81 4.13
CA PRO A 83 -1.87 1.47 3.74
C PRO A 83 -1.00 0.54 2.87
N SER A 84 -0.24 1.08 1.91
CA SER A 84 0.54 0.26 0.96
C SER A 84 1.65 0.97 0.19
N HIS A 85 2.18 2.10 0.67
CA HIS A 85 3.22 2.87 -0.03
C HIS A 85 4.42 1.99 -0.45
N LEU A 86 4.83 1.06 0.42
CA LEU A 86 5.90 0.10 0.13
C LEU A 86 5.49 -0.96 -0.90
N ASP A 87 4.21 -1.36 -0.95
CA ASP A 87 3.71 -2.32 -1.94
C ASP A 87 3.83 -1.74 -3.35
N VAL A 88 3.51 -0.44 -3.52
CA VAL A 88 3.65 0.26 -4.80
C VAL A 88 5.08 0.12 -5.31
N ILE A 89 6.06 0.48 -4.49
CA ILE A 89 7.48 0.48 -4.87
C ILE A 89 7.95 -0.93 -5.17
N PHE A 90 7.64 -1.90 -4.30
CA PHE A 90 8.13 -3.26 -4.43
C PHE A 90 7.55 -4.00 -5.64
N PHE A 91 6.24 -3.84 -5.88
CA PHE A 91 5.56 -4.56 -6.95
C PHE A 91 5.52 -3.82 -8.28
N TYR A 92 5.89 -2.53 -8.32
CA TYR A 92 5.92 -1.72 -9.55
C TYR A 92 6.58 -2.43 -10.74
N PRO A 93 7.81 -2.97 -10.64
CA PRO A 93 8.46 -3.58 -11.79
C PRO A 93 7.65 -4.75 -12.35
N LEU A 94 7.12 -5.61 -11.48
CA LEU A 94 6.32 -6.76 -11.90
C LEU A 94 4.98 -6.34 -12.51
N ILE A 95 4.32 -5.33 -11.94
CA ILE A 95 3.05 -4.80 -12.47
C ILE A 95 3.27 -4.20 -13.87
N LYS A 96 4.33 -3.41 -14.06
CA LYS A 96 4.67 -2.81 -15.36
C LYS A 96 5.11 -3.83 -16.39
N LEU A 97 5.88 -4.86 -16.01
CA LEU A 97 6.23 -5.97 -16.91
C LEU A 97 4.98 -6.71 -17.41
N LYS A 98 3.92 -6.78 -16.61
CA LYS A 98 2.61 -7.33 -17.02
C LYS A 98 1.74 -6.34 -17.83
N GLY A 99 2.26 -5.15 -18.13
CA GLY A 99 1.57 -4.11 -18.91
C GLY A 99 0.36 -3.50 -18.20
N GLN A 100 0.32 -3.57 -16.86
CA GLN A 100 -0.84 -3.15 -16.07
C GLN A 100 -0.70 -1.72 -15.57
N LYS A 101 -1.83 -1.01 -15.47
CA LYS A 101 -1.91 0.29 -14.78
C LYS A 101 -1.94 0.12 -13.27
N ILE A 102 -1.34 1.06 -12.56
CA ILE A 102 -1.29 1.14 -11.09
C ILE A 102 -2.21 2.27 -10.65
N PHE A 103 -3.28 1.89 -9.97
CA PHE A 103 -4.17 2.78 -9.24
C PHE A 103 -3.77 2.74 -7.76
N PHE A 104 -3.43 3.88 -7.18
CA PHE A 104 -2.93 3.95 -5.82
C PHE A 104 -3.85 4.77 -4.92
N ASN A 105 -4.18 4.24 -3.74
CA ASN A 105 -5.11 4.87 -2.80
C ASN A 105 -4.45 5.18 -1.44
N PRO A 106 -3.57 6.18 -1.36
CA PRO A 106 -2.76 6.43 -0.17
C PRO A 106 -3.51 7.05 1.01
N LEU A 107 -4.74 7.57 0.86
CA LEU A 107 -5.44 8.43 1.83
C LEU A 107 -4.70 9.74 2.13
N VAL A 108 -3.50 9.64 2.68
CA VAL A 108 -2.60 10.69 3.16
C VAL A 108 -1.14 10.22 3.00
N SER A 109 -0.20 11.15 2.86
CA SER A 109 1.22 10.81 2.81
C SER A 109 1.69 10.24 4.16
N LEU A 110 2.69 9.36 4.13
CA LEU A 110 3.32 8.88 5.35
C LEU A 110 4.07 10.01 6.07
N TYR A 111 4.63 10.96 5.32
CA TYR A 111 5.33 12.12 5.87
C TYR A 111 4.39 13.01 6.68
N ASP A 112 3.24 13.39 6.12
CA ASP A 112 2.24 14.18 6.85
C ASP A 112 1.80 13.44 8.11
N THR A 113 1.49 12.16 7.99
CA THR A 113 0.99 11.37 9.12
C THR A 113 2.03 11.22 10.23
N PHE A 114 3.26 10.78 9.91
CA PHE A 114 4.24 10.40 10.92
C PHE A 114 5.17 11.52 11.36
N VAL A 115 5.37 12.55 10.52
CA VAL A 115 6.29 13.65 10.80
C VAL A 115 5.53 14.90 11.23
N ILE A 116 4.52 15.32 10.46
CA ILE A 116 3.80 16.58 10.72
C ILE A 116 2.73 16.42 11.79
N ASP A 117 1.83 15.44 11.62
CA ASP A 117 0.64 15.27 12.45
C ASP A 117 0.97 14.57 13.77
N ARG A 118 1.45 13.33 13.69
CA ARG A 118 1.74 12.52 14.89
C ARG A 118 3.07 12.84 15.54
N LYS A 119 3.96 13.58 14.85
CA LYS A 119 5.31 13.97 15.33
C LYS A 119 6.11 12.80 15.91
N LEU A 120 5.97 11.61 15.32
CA LEU A 120 6.71 10.41 15.73
C LEU A 120 8.20 10.54 15.40
N PHE A 121 8.52 11.29 14.34
CA PHE A 121 9.89 11.58 13.91
C PHE A 121 10.09 13.09 13.73
N LYS A 122 11.31 13.57 14.01
CA LYS A 122 11.67 14.98 13.82
C LYS A 122 11.81 15.30 12.33
N GLU A 123 11.23 16.40 11.86
CA GLU A 123 11.25 16.82 10.44
C GLU A 123 12.61 16.72 9.73
N LYS A 124 13.69 17.11 10.41
CA LYS A 124 15.07 17.11 9.86
C LYS A 124 15.82 15.78 10.05
N SER A 125 15.16 14.74 10.57
CA SER A 125 15.78 13.44 10.82
C SER A 125 16.00 12.64 9.54
N LEU A 126 16.95 11.71 9.58
CA LEU A 126 17.20 10.79 8.46
C LEU A 126 15.96 9.94 8.16
N ILE A 127 15.22 9.52 9.19
CA ILE A 127 13.98 8.73 9.04
C ILE A 127 12.91 9.53 8.30
N SER A 128 12.70 10.80 8.66
CA SER A 128 11.76 11.67 7.97
C SER A 128 12.10 11.85 6.49
N LYS A 129 13.39 11.93 6.13
CA LYS A 129 13.83 11.95 4.73
C LYS A 129 13.49 10.64 4.02
N ILE A 130 13.74 9.49 4.65
CA ILE A 130 13.40 8.18 4.08
C ILE A 130 11.90 8.09 3.82
N ILE A 131 11.07 8.47 4.79
CA ILE A 131 9.60 8.49 4.66
C ILE A 131 9.18 9.37 3.48
N PHE A 132 9.74 10.59 3.38
CA PHE A 132 9.46 11.49 2.26
C PHE A 132 9.80 10.86 0.91
N TYR A 133 10.94 10.16 0.79
CA TYR A 133 11.30 9.49 -0.45
C TYR A 133 10.39 8.29 -0.75
N ILE A 134 9.96 7.53 0.27
CA ILE A 134 8.97 6.45 0.09
C ILE A 134 7.69 7.01 -0.52
N ASP A 135 7.15 8.10 0.05
CA ASP A 135 5.99 8.79 -0.51
C ASP A 135 6.25 9.22 -1.95
N LYS A 136 7.35 9.95 -2.18
CA LYS A 136 7.71 10.46 -3.51
C LYS A 136 7.79 9.35 -4.56
N PHE A 137 8.42 8.22 -4.24
CA PHE A 137 8.52 7.10 -5.14
C PHE A 137 7.16 6.45 -5.38
N ALA A 138 6.42 6.12 -4.32
CA ALA A 138 5.08 5.52 -4.43
C ALA A 138 4.15 6.36 -5.32
N PHE A 139 4.13 7.69 -5.12
CA PHE A 139 3.36 8.59 -5.95
C PHE A 139 3.86 8.61 -7.40
N SER A 140 5.18 8.76 -7.63
CA SER A 140 5.73 8.84 -9.00
C SER A 140 5.56 7.57 -9.84
N LEU A 141 5.44 6.41 -9.18
CA LEU A 141 5.32 5.11 -9.81
C LEU A 141 3.86 4.73 -10.12
N SER A 142 2.90 5.51 -9.60
CA SER A 142 1.47 5.29 -9.77
C SER A 142 0.95 6.01 -11.00
N ASP A 143 0.06 5.38 -11.77
CA ASP A 143 -0.54 6.00 -12.97
C ASP A 143 -1.70 6.94 -12.58
N ILE A 144 -2.50 6.53 -11.58
CA ILE A 144 -3.61 7.32 -11.04
C ILE A 144 -3.58 7.21 -9.51
N ILE A 145 -3.68 8.36 -8.84
CA ILE A 145 -3.62 8.47 -7.38
C ILE A 145 -4.97 8.98 -6.87
N PHE A 146 -5.53 8.32 -5.83
CA PHE A 146 -6.78 8.67 -5.18
C PHE A 146 -6.52 9.26 -3.79
N ILE A 147 -6.57 10.59 -3.71
CA ILE A 147 -6.42 11.37 -2.48
C ILE A 147 -7.70 12.18 -2.23
N ASP A 148 -8.06 12.34 -0.95
CA ASP A 148 -9.28 13.07 -0.57
C ASP A 148 -9.08 14.59 -0.57
N THR A 149 -7.84 15.03 -0.37
CA THR A 149 -7.48 16.44 -0.28
C THR A 149 -6.22 16.72 -1.09
N VAL A 150 -6.05 17.98 -1.53
CA VAL A 150 -4.82 18.41 -2.17
C VAL A 150 -3.66 18.20 -1.19
N GLY A 151 -2.69 17.36 -1.57
CA GLY A 151 -1.46 17.14 -0.79
C GLY A 151 -0.66 18.44 -0.67
N ARG A 152 -0.05 18.68 0.49
CA ARG A 152 0.81 19.85 0.72
C ARG A 152 2.26 19.58 0.37
#